data_AF-A0A2W4SP01-F1
#
_entry.id   AF-A0A2W4SP01-F1
#
_cell.length_a   1.000
_cell.length_b   1.000
_cell.length_c   1.000
_cell.angle_alpha   90.00
_cell.angle_beta   90.00
_cell.angle_gamma   90.00
#
_symmetry.space_group_name_H-M   'P 1'
#
loop_
_entity.id
_entity.type
_entity.pdbx_description
1 polymer ?
#
loop_
_entity_poly.entity_id
_entity_poly.type
_entity_poly.pdbx_seq_one_letter_code
_entity_poly.pdbx_strand_id
1 'polypeptide(L)' 'MLSIESRIAAELSVRPQQIEAAVALLDGGATVPFIARYRKEATGGLDDAQLRIVEERLGYLREL' A
#
# COMPACT_ATOMS: atom_id res chain seq x y z
N MET A 1 -8.00 11.76 14.31
CA MET A 1 -8.45 10.53 13.61
C MET A 1 -7.27 10.09 12.74
N LEU A 2 -6.85 8.82 12.79
CA LEU A 2 -5.75 8.32 11.94
C LEU A 2 -6.21 8.25 10.47
N SER A 3 -5.34 8.63 9.52
CA SER A 3 -5.60 8.48 8.08
C SER A 3 -5.68 6.99 7.70
N ILE A 4 -6.24 6.69 6.52
CA ILE A 4 -6.34 5.31 6.02
C ILE A 4 -4.94 4.69 5.92
N GLU A 5 -3.99 5.43 5.36
CA GLU A 5 -2.59 5.01 5.16
C GLU A 5 -1.91 4.72 6.50
N SER A 6 -2.15 5.55 7.51
CA SER A 6 -1.60 5.37 8.85
C SER A 6 -2.16 4.13 9.55
N ARG A 7 -3.43 3.78 9.31
CA ARG A 7 -4.05 2.56 9.85
C ARG A 7 -3.45 1.32 9.20
N ILE A 8 -3.37 1.28 7.87
CA ILE A 8 -2.79 0.16 7.13
C ILE A 8 -1.30 -0.02 7.49
N ALA A 9 -0.56 1.08 7.67
CA ALA A 9 0.83 1.03 8.08
C ALA A 9 1.00 0.37 9.47
N ALA A 10 0.12 0.69 10.42
CA ALA A 10 0.11 0.08 11.73
C ALA A 10 -0.26 -1.42 11.67
N GLU A 11 -1.24 -1.80 10.84
CA GLU A 11 -1.64 -3.22 10.62
C GLU A 11 -0.47 -4.06 10.08
N LEU A 12 0.32 -3.49 9.16
CA LEU A 12 1.45 -4.16 8.51
C LEU A 12 2.79 -3.98 9.24
N SER A 13 2.84 -3.21 10.33
CA SER A 13 4.08 -2.84 11.02
C SER A 13 5.15 -2.24 10.08
N VAL A 14 4.71 -1.36 9.17
CA VAL A 14 5.57 -0.63 8.23
C VAL A 14 5.43 0.89 8.40
N ARG A 15 6.25 1.67 7.68
CA ARG A 15 6.18 3.13 7.75
C ARG A 15 5.00 3.65 6.91
N PRO A 16 4.26 4.68 7.37
CA PRO A 16 3.17 5.29 6.59
C PRO A 16 3.57 5.71 5.18
N GLN A 17 4.80 6.21 4.99
CA GLN A 17 5.31 6.63 3.68
C GLN A 17 5.39 5.47 2.67
N GLN A 18 5.57 4.24 3.14
CA GLN A 18 5.56 3.05 2.26
C GLN A 18 4.15 2.77 1.74
N ILE A 19 3.14 2.98 2.59
CA ILE A 19 1.73 2.84 2.23
C ILE A 19 1.31 3.99 1.31
N GLU A 20 1.67 5.23 1.62
CA GLU A 20 1.40 6.39 0.76
C GLU A 20 1.95 6.19 -0.66
N ALA A 21 3.19 5.68 -0.78
CA ALA A 21 3.78 5.38 -2.08
C ALA A 21 3.05 4.24 -2.82
N ALA A 22 2.67 3.18 -2.10
CA ALA A 22 1.91 2.08 -2.69
C ALA A 22 0.52 2.52 -3.16
N VAL A 23 -0.19 3.31 -2.34
CA VAL A 23 -1.51 3.89 -2.65
C VAL A 23 -1.42 4.78 -3.90
N ALA A 24 -0.43 5.67 -3.97
CA ALA A 24 -0.24 6.53 -5.13
C ALA A 24 -0.01 5.74 -6.44
N LEU A 25 0.68 4.60 -6.37
CA LEU A 25 0.89 3.72 -7.52
C LEU A 25 -0.40 2.98 -7.91
N LEU A 26 -1.13 2.45 -6.94
CA LEU A 26 -2.41 1.75 -7.15
C LEU A 26 -3.47 2.70 -7.75
N ASP A 27 -3.58 3.91 -7.19
CA ASP A 27 -4.47 4.96 -7.70
C ASP A 27 -4.06 5.43 -9.11
N GLY A 28 -2.77 5.33 -9.43
CA GLY A 28 -2.22 5.53 -10.78
C GLY A 28 -2.46 4.36 -11.75
N GLY A 29 -3.18 3.32 -11.33
CA GLY A 29 -3.50 2.14 -12.14
C GLY A 29 -2.40 1.09 -12.21
N ALA A 30 -1.34 1.20 -11.41
CA ALA A 30 -0.36 0.12 -11.29
C ALA A 30 -0.97 -1.08 -10.57
N THR A 31 -0.62 -2.29 -11.01
CA THR A 31 -1.08 -3.53 -10.36
C THR A 31 -0.09 -4.00 -9.30
N VAL A 32 -0.55 -4.78 -8.32
CA VAL A 32 0.33 -5.36 -7.29
C VAL A 32 1.54 -6.10 -7.87
N PRO A 33 1.40 -7.01 -8.87
CA PRO A 33 2.56 -7.69 -9.47
C PRO A 33 3.54 -6.73 -10.13
N PHE A 34 3.05 -5.63 -10.73
CA PHE A 34 3.92 -4.61 -11.32
C PHE A 34 4.68 -3.85 -10.24
N ILE A 35 4.02 -3.43 -9.17
CA ILE A 35 4.65 -2.68 -8.07
C ILE A 35 5.72 -3.55 -7.39
N ALA A 36 5.37 -4.79 -7.04
CA ALA A 36 6.28 -5.73 -6.38
C ALA A 36 7.56 -6.00 -7.18
N ARG A 37 7.46 -6.01 -8.52
CA ARG A 37 8.57 -6.31 -9.42
C ARG A 37 9.39 -5.09 -9.86
N TYR A 38 8.73 -3.96 -10.13
CA TYR A 38 9.35 -2.82 -10.81
C TYR A 38 9.38 -1.53 -9.97
N ARG A 39 8.68 -1.47 -8.84
CA ARG A 39 8.59 -0.28 -7.97
C ARG A 39 8.95 -0.55 -6.52
N LYS A 40 9.72 -1.61 -6.27
CA LYS A 40 10.14 -2.02 -4.92
C LYS A 40 10.83 -0.91 -4.13
N GLU A 41 11.72 -0.15 -4.77
CA GLU A 41 12.40 0.98 -4.13
C GLU A 41 11.43 2.13 -3.79
N ALA A 42 10.43 2.37 -4.63
CA ALA A 42 9.46 3.44 -4.43
C ALA A 42 8.57 3.18 -3.20
N THR A 43 8.26 1.91 -2.91
CA THR A 43 7.47 1.51 -1.73
C THR A 43 8.34 1.20 -0.51
N GLY A 44 9.66 1.46 -0.57
CA GLY A 44 10.58 1.14 0.51
C GLY A 44 10.69 -0.37 0.80
N GLY A 45 10.47 -1.21 -0.21
CA GLY A 45 10.71 -2.64 -0.13
C GLY A 45 9.48 -3.51 0.12
N LEU A 46 8.25 -2.99 0.02
CA LEU A 46 7.04 -3.83 0.21
C LEU A 46 7.04 -5.02 -0.75
N ASP A 47 6.76 -6.21 -0.22
CA ASP A 47 6.66 -7.44 -1.02
C ASP A 47 5.23 -7.66 -1.57
N ASP A 48 5.08 -8.70 -2.41
CA ASP A 48 3.79 -9.04 -3.06
C ASP A 48 2.68 -9.31 -2.04
N ALA A 49 2.99 -9.97 -0.92
CA ALA A 49 2.01 -10.29 0.11
C ALA A 49 1.54 -9.02 0.84
N GLN A 50 2.48 -8.15 1.21
CA GLN A 50 2.16 -6.85 1.81
C GLN A 50 1.33 -5.98 0.86
N LEU A 51 1.70 -5.92 -0.41
CA LEU A 51 0.98 -5.11 -1.40
C LEU A 51 -0.45 -5.58 -1.66
N ARG A 52 -0.70 -6.90 -1.64
CA ARG A 52 -2.08 -7.45 -1.71
C ARG A 52 -2.92 -7.02 -0.50
N ILE A 53 -2.32 -7.05 0.69
CA ILE A 53 -3.01 -6.59 1.92
C ILE A 53 -3.30 -5.09 1.80
N VAL A 54 -2.35 -4.28 1.31
CA VAL A 54 -2.59 -2.84 1.06
C VAL A 54 -3.77 -2.64 0.12
N GLU A 55 -3.82 -3.33 -1.02
CA GLU A 55 -4.91 -3.22 -2.01
C GLU A 55 -6.28 -3.58 -1.41
N GLU A 56 -6.37 -4.71 -0.71
CA GLU A 56 -7.60 -5.17 -0.05
C GLU A 56 -8.08 -4.18 1.03
N ARG A 57 -7.17 -3.77 1.94
CA ARG A 57 -7.50 -2.90 3.06
C ARG A 57 -7.84 -1.49 2.61
N LEU A 58 -7.15 -0.98 1.59
CA LEU A 58 -7.43 0.32 1.00
C LEU A 58 -8.84 0.37 0.40
N GLY A 59 -9.24 -0.68 -0.32
CA GLY A 59 -10.61 -0.79 -0.85
C GLY A 59 -11.65 -0.77 0.26
N TYR A 60 -11.52 -1.68 1.23
CA TYR A 60 -12.45 -1.76 2.36
C TYR A 60 -12.59 -0.44 3.15
N LEU A 61 -11.47 0.24 3.44
CA LEU A 61 -11.47 1.47 4.24
C LEU A 61 -11.97 2.70 3.49
N ARG A 62 -12.00 2.68 2.15
CA ARG A 62 -12.57 3.75 1.32
C ARG A 62 -14.08 3.62 1.10
N GLU A 63 -14.62 2.42 1.22
CA GLU A 63 -16.05 2.14 1.08
C GLU A 63 -16.85 2.33 2.39
N LEU A 64 -16.17 2.52 3.52
CA LEU A 64 -16.74 2.73 4.85
C LEU A 64 -17.03 4.20 5.15
#